data_AF-A0A9P8DE85-F1
#
_entry.id   AF-A0A9P8DE85-F1
#
_cell.length_a   1.000
_cell.length_b   1.000
_cell.length_c   1.000
_cell.angle_alpha   90.00
_cell.angle_beta   90.00
_cell.angle_gamma   90.00
#
_symmetry.space_group_name_H-M   'P 1'
#
loop_
_entity.id
_entity.type
_entity.pdbx_description
1 polymer ?
#
loop_
_entity_poly.entity_id
_entity_poly.type
_entity_poly.pdbx_seq_one_letter_code
_entity_poly.pdbx_strand_id
1 'polypeptide(L)'
;MQNPNLAELEFLGIDRFETANKSDEPDKEEAHCAKMRQLGAKWYRDPFHQLSDQDKNEDPDAPRLFVGWPADGGVWAIHTTLFDFEMRGLGRIGNAFTMSERCEVIKQLGGSFYKDPKECSFLDLDGSKDEEKQ
;
A
#
# COMPACT_ATOMS: atom_id res chain seq x y z
N MET A 1 2.94 3.78 10.20
CA MET A 1 2.83 3.74 8.73
C MET A 1 4.25 3.78 8.18
N GLN A 2 4.60 2.94 7.21
CA GLN A 2 5.84 3.16 6.46
C GLN A 2 5.66 4.43 5.64
N ASN A 3 6.64 5.33 5.62
CA ASN A 3 6.55 6.54 4.80
C ASN A 3 6.41 6.13 3.34
N PRO A 4 5.45 6.71 2.59
CA PRO A 4 5.29 6.38 1.19
C PRO A 4 6.56 6.70 0.42
N ASN A 5 6.94 5.83 -0.51
CA ASN A 5 8.04 6.10 -1.43
C ASN A 5 7.60 7.05 -2.55
N LEU A 6 8.54 7.41 -3.42
CA LEU A 6 8.32 8.42 -4.45
C LEU A 6 7.18 8.05 -5.44
N ALA A 7 7.15 6.81 -5.91
CA ALA A 7 6.08 6.33 -6.79
C ALA A 7 4.69 6.35 -6.10
N GLU A 8 4.63 6.05 -4.80
CA GLU A 8 3.40 6.10 -4.02
C GLU A 8 2.92 7.54 -3.80
N LEU A 9 3.83 8.47 -3.49
CA LEU A 9 3.53 9.90 -3.37
C LEU A 9 2.96 10.47 -4.68
N GLU A 10 3.59 10.16 -5.82
CA GLU A 10 3.11 10.56 -7.15
C GLU A 10 1.70 10.01 -7.41
N PHE A 11 1.47 8.73 -7.12
CA PHE A 11 0.16 8.08 -7.30
C PHE A 11 -0.95 8.71 -6.46
N LEU A 12 -0.64 9.03 -5.20
CA LEU A 12 -1.54 9.70 -4.28
C LEU A 12 -1.78 11.17 -4.67
N GLY A 13 -0.91 11.76 -5.49
CA GLY A 13 -0.93 13.19 -5.83
C GLY A 13 -0.53 14.06 -4.64
N ILE A 14 0.29 13.52 -3.73
CA ILE A 14 0.79 14.24 -2.56
C ILE A 14 2.08 14.98 -2.94
N ASP A 15 2.17 16.25 -2.54
CA ASP A 15 3.41 17.02 -2.70
C ASP A 15 4.51 16.45 -1.80
N ARG A 16 5.74 16.43 -2.31
CA ARG A 16 6.88 15.78 -1.65
C ARG A 16 7.53 16.64 -0.56
N PHE A 17 7.17 17.91 -0.51
CA PHE A 17 7.79 18.93 0.33
C PHE A 17 6.78 19.62 1.25
N GLU A 18 5.50 19.59 0.91
CA GLU A 18 4.41 20.17 1.71
C GLU A 18 3.62 19.11 2.49
N THR A 19 3.12 19.51 3.65
CA THR A 19 2.25 18.65 4.47
C THR A 19 0.91 18.41 3.76
N ALA A 20 0.56 17.16 3.50
CA ALA A 20 -0.78 16.79 3.08
C ALA A 20 -1.73 16.77 4.28
N ASN A 21 -2.64 17.75 4.33
CA ASN A 21 -3.76 17.75 5.27
C ASN A 21 -4.98 17.08 4.64
N LYS A 22 -5.88 16.54 5.48
CA LYS A 22 -7.19 16.05 5.05
C LYS A 22 -7.94 17.14 4.27
N SER A 23 -8.75 16.73 3.29
CA SER A 23 -9.64 17.65 2.59
C SER A 23 -10.86 17.98 3.45
N ASP A 24 -11.34 19.23 3.37
CA ASP A 24 -12.63 19.62 3.95
C ASP A 24 -13.81 19.19 3.07
N GLU A 25 -13.55 18.76 1.83
CA GLU A 25 -14.55 18.25 0.89
C GLU A 25 -14.64 16.72 1.01
N PRO A 26 -15.78 16.16 1.50
CA PRO A 26 -15.89 14.73 1.78
C PRO A 26 -15.59 13.83 0.58
N ASP A 27 -16.03 14.22 -0.62
CA ASP A 27 -15.82 13.42 -1.83
C ASP A 27 -14.35 13.37 -2.25
N LYS A 28 -13.59 14.45 -2.02
CA LYS A 28 -12.15 14.48 -2.30
C LYS A 28 -11.38 13.64 -1.30
N GLU A 29 -11.79 13.70 -0.03
CA GLU A 29 -11.20 12.87 1.02
C GLU A 29 -11.48 11.39 0.79
N GLU A 30 -12.71 11.01 0.41
CA GLU A 30 -13.03 9.61 0.10
C GLU A 30 -12.23 9.10 -1.11
N ALA A 31 -12.09 9.92 -2.17
CA ALA A 31 -11.26 9.57 -3.32
C ALA A 31 -9.78 9.39 -2.93
N HIS A 32 -9.28 10.20 -2.00
CA HIS A 32 -7.93 10.06 -1.46
C HIS A 32 -7.77 8.77 -0.66
N CYS A 33 -8.71 8.47 0.25
CA CYS A 33 -8.77 7.23 1.02
C CYS A 33 -8.83 5.99 0.10
N ALA A 34 -9.64 6.03 -0.97
CA ALA A 34 -9.70 4.95 -1.96
C ALA A 34 -8.33 4.69 -2.60
N LYS A 35 -7.55 5.73 -2.94
CA LYS A 35 -6.18 5.56 -3.44
C LYS A 35 -5.22 5.03 -2.38
N MET A 36 -5.37 5.42 -1.12
CA MET A 36 -4.56 4.86 -0.03
C MET A 36 -4.84 3.36 0.16
N ARG A 37 -6.12 2.94 0.11
CA ARG A 37 -6.51 1.52 0.14
C ARG A 37 -5.93 0.74 -1.04
N GLN A 38 -5.87 1.34 -2.22
CA GLN A 38 -5.17 0.77 -3.38
C GLN A 38 -3.67 0.51 -3.13
N LEU A 39 -3.04 1.14 -2.13
CA LEU A 39 -1.66 0.88 -1.70
C LEU A 39 -1.56 -0.07 -0.50
N GLY A 40 -2.68 -0.66 -0.05
CA GLY A 40 -2.75 -1.53 1.12
C GLY A 40 -2.77 -0.77 2.45
N ALA A 41 -3.13 0.52 2.45
CA ALA A 41 -3.32 1.26 3.68
C ALA A 41 -4.47 0.65 4.51
N LYS A 42 -4.25 0.58 5.83
CA LYS A 42 -5.26 0.14 6.80
C LYS A 42 -5.90 1.36 7.45
N TRP A 43 -7.20 1.28 7.69
CA TRP A 43 -7.86 2.27 8.52
C TRP A 43 -7.55 2.01 10.01
N TYR A 44 -7.36 3.10 10.75
CA TYR A 44 -7.23 3.06 12.20
C TYR A 44 -8.24 4.03 12.80
N ARG A 45 -9.00 3.57 13.80
CA ARG A 45 -9.99 4.40 14.50
C ARG A 45 -9.35 5.59 15.20
N ASP A 46 -8.16 5.39 15.75
CA ASP A 46 -7.46 6.35 16.57
C ASP A 46 -5.95 6.09 16.57
N PRO A 47 -5.13 7.07 17.00
CA PRO A 47 -3.68 6.93 17.02
C PRO A 47 -3.15 5.80 17.92
N PHE A 48 -3.86 5.43 19.00
CA PHE A 48 -3.41 4.36 19.89
C PHE A 48 -3.56 2.99 19.22
N HIS A 49 -4.65 2.77 18.49
CA HIS A 49 -4.79 1.59 17.62
C HIS A 49 -3.65 1.49 16.61
N GLN A 50 -3.29 2.60 15.97
CA GLN A 50 -2.19 2.65 15.02
C GLN A 50 -0.85 2.29 15.67
N LEU A 51 -0.52 2.87 16.82
CA LEU A 51 0.72 2.59 17.56
C LEU A 51 0.80 1.11 17.96
N SER A 52 -0.29 0.53 18.45
CA SER A 52 -0.33 -0.87 18.87
C SER A 52 -0.07 -1.87 17.72
N ASP A 53 -0.50 -1.54 16.50
CA ASP A 53 -0.21 -2.35 15.32
C ASP A 53 1.19 -2.04 14.75
N GLN A 54 1.75 -0.85 15.02
CA GLN A 54 3.14 -0.52 14.67
C GLN A 54 4.16 -1.33 15.46
N ASP A 55 3.94 -1.55 16.76
CA ASP A 55 4.84 -2.37 17.58
C ASP A 55 4.93 -3.81 17.06
N LYS A 56 3.86 -4.30 16.41
CA LYS A 56 3.84 -5.63 15.77
C LYS A 56 4.53 -5.66 14.41
N ASN A 57 4.87 -4.51 13.82
CA ASN A 57 5.50 -4.49 12.50
C ASN A 57 6.94 -5.02 12.52
N GLU A 58 7.59 -5.11 13.69
CA GLU A 58 8.92 -5.72 13.82
C GLU A 58 8.86 -7.25 13.93
N ASP A 59 7.66 -7.84 14.03
CA ASP A 59 7.48 -9.29 13.99
C ASP A 59 7.95 -9.84 12.62
N PRO A 60 8.88 -10.83 12.57
CA PRO A 60 9.35 -11.44 11.34
C PRO A 60 8.23 -11.99 10.46
N ASP A 61 7.12 -12.43 11.04
CA ASP A 61 5.95 -12.97 10.35
C ASP A 61 4.89 -11.90 10.02
N ALA A 62 5.12 -10.64 10.39
CA ALA A 62 4.19 -9.56 10.10
C ALA A 62 3.96 -9.43 8.59
N PRO A 63 2.70 -9.45 8.11
CA PRO A 63 2.41 -9.38 6.69
C PRO A 63 2.83 -8.03 6.11
N ARG A 64 3.29 -8.07 4.86
CA ARG A 64 3.63 -6.93 4.02
C ARG A 64 3.01 -7.12 2.65
N LEU A 65 2.50 -6.03 2.10
CA LEU A 65 1.91 -6.01 0.78
C LEU A 65 2.56 -4.90 -0.04
N PHE A 66 3.05 -5.25 -1.22
CA PHE A 66 3.52 -4.30 -2.21
C PHE A 66 2.64 -4.42 -3.43
N VAL A 67 2.13 -3.30 -3.93
CA VAL A 67 1.24 -3.23 -5.08
C VAL A 67 1.73 -2.24 -6.12
N GLY A 68 1.47 -2.55 -7.39
CA GLY A 68 1.74 -1.69 -8.53
C GLY A 68 0.55 -1.67 -9.47
N TRP A 69 0.14 -0.48 -9.90
CA TRP A 69 -1.03 -0.25 -10.74
C TRP A 69 -0.61 0.14 -12.16
N PRO A 70 -0.63 -0.79 -13.13
CA PRO A 70 -0.26 -0.47 -14.49
C PRO A 70 -1.38 0.33 -15.19
N ALA A 71 -1.00 1.14 -16.18
CA ALA A 71 -1.93 2.06 -16.85
C ALA A 71 -3.02 1.36 -17.70
N ASP A 72 -2.80 0.11 -18.09
CA ASP A 72 -3.72 -0.74 -18.84
C ASP A 72 -4.70 -1.54 -17.95
N GLY A 73 -4.60 -1.37 -16.62
CA GLY A 73 -5.51 -1.96 -15.64
C GLY A 73 -5.02 -3.26 -15.02
N GLY A 74 -5.75 -3.74 -14.01
CA GLY A 74 -5.30 -4.80 -13.12
C GLY A 74 -4.33 -4.30 -12.05
N VAL A 75 -3.69 -5.22 -11.34
CA VAL A 75 -2.73 -4.91 -10.26
C VAL A 75 -1.64 -5.98 -10.18
N TRP A 76 -0.40 -5.54 -10.01
CA TRP A 76 0.71 -6.40 -9.59
C TRP A 76 0.81 -6.38 -8.07
N ALA A 77 0.95 -7.53 -7.44
CA ALA A 77 1.08 -7.62 -5.99
C ALA A 77 2.13 -8.65 -5.52
N ILE A 78 2.84 -8.31 -4.45
CA ILE A 78 3.61 -9.25 -3.63
C ILE A 78 3.07 -9.17 -2.21
N HIS A 79 2.50 -10.29 -1.74
CA HIS A 79 2.26 -10.52 -0.32
C HIS A 79 3.44 -11.33 0.24
N THR A 80 3.96 -10.92 1.39
CA THR A 80 5.18 -11.47 2.01
C THR A 80 5.15 -11.22 3.52
N THR A 81 6.12 -11.76 4.24
CA THR A 81 6.40 -11.38 5.63
C THR A 81 7.59 -10.41 5.71
N LEU A 82 7.86 -9.81 6.88
CA LEU A 82 9.06 -9.01 7.10
C LEU A 82 10.34 -9.81 6.84
N PHE A 83 10.41 -11.06 7.34
CA PHE A 83 11.55 -11.95 7.14
C PHE A 83 11.84 -12.20 5.65
N ASP A 84 10.82 -12.60 4.89
CA ASP A 84 10.96 -12.88 3.46
C ASP A 84 11.27 -11.61 2.66
N PHE A 85 10.72 -10.46 3.09
CA PHE A 85 11.03 -9.16 2.52
C PHE A 85 12.52 -8.84 2.60
N GLU A 86 13.14 -9.04 3.76
CA GLU A 86 14.58 -8.81 3.98
C GLU A 86 15.41 -9.81 3.19
N MET A 87 15.09 -11.11 3.29
CA MET A 87 15.81 -12.20 2.63
C MET A 87 15.81 -12.06 1.09
N ARG A 88 14.71 -11.61 0.51
CA ARG A 88 14.58 -11.40 -0.95
C ARG A 88 15.03 -10.01 -1.40
N GLY A 89 15.36 -9.12 -0.47
CA GLY A 89 15.74 -7.74 -0.75
C GLY A 89 14.64 -6.97 -1.48
N LEU A 90 13.39 -7.10 -1.04
CA LEU A 90 12.23 -6.47 -1.68
C LEU A 90 12.17 -4.95 -1.45
N GLY A 91 13.01 -4.40 -0.56
CA GLY A 91 13.15 -2.95 -0.37
C GLY A 91 13.46 -2.18 -1.65
N ARG A 92 14.01 -2.84 -2.67
CA ARG A 92 14.24 -2.29 -4.02
C ARG A 92 12.97 -1.78 -4.70
N ILE A 93 11.79 -2.28 -4.33
CA ILE A 93 10.50 -1.79 -4.83
C ILE A 93 10.31 -0.30 -4.45
N GLY A 94 10.83 0.11 -3.29
CA GLY A 94 10.76 1.50 -2.81
C GLY A 94 11.64 2.50 -3.57
N ASN A 95 12.52 2.02 -4.46
CA ASN A 95 13.39 2.89 -5.28
C ASN A 95 12.73 3.35 -6.58
N ALA A 96 11.54 2.85 -6.92
CA ALA A 96 10.82 3.26 -8.12
C ALA A 96 10.40 4.74 -8.03
N PHE A 97 10.58 5.47 -9.13
CA PHE A 97 10.15 6.85 -9.25
C PHE A 97 8.70 6.96 -9.68
N THR A 98 8.22 6.01 -10.49
CA THR A 98 6.86 6.01 -11.05
C THR A 98 6.13 4.70 -10.76
N MET A 99 4.81 4.72 -10.87
CA MET A 99 4.00 3.51 -10.71
C MET A 99 4.31 2.45 -11.78
N SER A 100 4.66 2.86 -13.00
CA SER A 100 5.09 1.96 -14.07
C SER A 100 6.40 1.25 -13.72
N GLU A 101 7.40 1.99 -13.25
CA GLU A 101 8.66 1.40 -12.77
C GLU A 101 8.41 0.44 -11.61
N ARG A 102 7.53 0.83 -10.67
CA ARG A 102 7.16 -0.01 -9.53
C ARG A 102 6.53 -1.33 -9.98
N CYS A 103 5.64 -1.31 -10.98
CA CYS A 103 5.06 -2.52 -11.56
C CYS A 103 6.14 -3.46 -12.12
N GLU A 104 7.08 -2.91 -12.89
CA GLU A 104 8.17 -3.71 -13.47
C GLU A 104 9.07 -4.32 -12.39
N VAL A 105 9.40 -3.57 -11.34
CA VAL A 105 10.19 -4.10 -10.21
C VAL A 105 9.42 -5.20 -9.46
N ILE A 106 8.13 -5.01 -9.18
CA ILE A 106 7.29 -6.04 -8.55
C ILE A 106 7.26 -7.31 -9.39
N LYS A 107 7.04 -7.18 -10.70
CA LYS A 107 7.06 -8.29 -11.65
C LYS A 107 8.40 -9.02 -11.64
N GLN A 108 9.52 -8.29 -11.71
CA GLN A 108 10.88 -8.87 -11.68
C GLN A 108 11.17 -9.62 -10.37
N LEU A 109 10.59 -9.19 -9.26
CA LEU A 109 10.75 -9.81 -7.95
C LEU A 109 9.77 -10.95 -7.68
N GLY A 110 9.00 -11.38 -8.68
CA GLY A 110 8.09 -12.52 -8.60
C GLY A 110 6.70 -12.16 -8.05
N GLY A 111 6.23 -10.94 -8.28
CA GLY A 111 4.85 -10.56 -8.01
C GLY A 111 3.85 -11.29 -8.91
N SER A 112 2.62 -11.37 -8.41
CA SER A 112 1.49 -11.92 -9.14
C SER A 112 0.68 -10.80 -9.78
N PHE A 113 0.25 -11.01 -11.02
CA PHE A 113 -0.68 -10.09 -11.69
C PHE A 113 -2.11 -10.58 -11.50
N TYR A 114 -2.99 -9.66 -11.11
CA TYR A 114 -4.42 -9.87 -10.98
C TYR A 114 -5.12 -8.97 -11.99
N LYS A 115 -5.85 -9.57 -12.93
CA LYS A 115 -6.60 -8.81 -13.94
C LYS A 115 -7.78 -8.08 -13.28
N ASP A 116 -8.47 -8.74 -12.37
CA ASP A 116 -9.41 -8.10 -11.46
C ASP A 116 -8.71 -7.90 -10.11
N PRO A 117 -8.47 -6.64 -9.67
CA PRO A 117 -7.86 -6.36 -8.37
C PRO A 117 -8.56 -7.00 -7.18
N LYS A 118 -9.87 -7.29 -7.28
CA LYS A 118 -10.64 -7.96 -6.21
C LYS A 118 -10.24 -9.43 -6.01
N GLU A 119 -9.56 -10.04 -6.98
CA GLU A 119 -9.00 -11.40 -6.83
C GLU A 119 -7.76 -11.41 -5.92
N CYS A 120 -7.14 -10.25 -5.65
CA CYS A 120 -6.06 -10.12 -4.69
C CYS A 120 -6.64 -10.08 -3.27
N SER A 121 -6.73 -11.24 -2.62
CA SER A 121 -7.31 -11.36 -1.27
C SER A 121 -6.56 -10.57 -0.19
N PHE A 122 -5.35 -10.09 -0.44
CA PHE A 122 -4.59 -9.28 0.51
C PHE A 122 -4.89 -7.78 0.39
N LEU A 123 -5.55 -7.36 -0.70
CA LEU A 123 -5.83 -5.97 -1.00
C LEU A 123 -7.28 -5.64 -0.61
N ASP A 124 -7.44 -4.87 0.46
CA ASP A 124 -8.75 -4.41 0.91
C ASP A 124 -9.14 -3.10 0.20
N LEU A 125 -9.90 -3.22 -0.88
CA LEU A 125 -10.30 -2.07 -1.70
C LEU A 125 -11.54 -1.35 -1.17
N ASP A 126 -12.41 -2.04 -0.45
CA ASP A 126 -13.67 -1.50 0.06
C ASP A 126 -13.64 -1.19 1.57
N GLY A 127 -12.53 -1.53 2.25
CA GLY A 127 -12.38 -1.30 3.69
C GLY A 127 -13.14 -2.30 4.54
N SER A 128 -13.69 -3.36 3.94
CA SER A 128 -14.49 -4.36 4.66
C SER A 128 -13.69 -5.14 5.70
N LYS A 129 -12.37 -5.24 5.55
CA LYS A 129 -11.50 -5.94 6.49
C LYS A 129 -11.13 -5.11 7.71
N ASP A 130 -11.43 -3.81 7.68
CA ASP A 130 -11.24 -2.92 8.82
C ASP A 130 -12.40 -3.01 9.82
N GLU A 131 -13.58 -3.51 9.40
CA GLU A 131 -14.79 -3.61 10.24
C GLU A 131 -14.80 -4.82 11.20
N GLU A 132 -14.04 -5.88 10.91
CA GLU A 132 -14.01 -7.10 11.74
C GLU A 132 -13.28 -6.94 13.09
N LYS A 133 -12.71 -5.76 13.36
CA LYS A 133 -12.02 -5.43 14.64
C LYS A 133 -12.83 -4.44 15.52
N GLN A 134 -14.17 -4.46 15.43
CA GLN A 134 -15.05 -3.65 16.30
C GLN A 134 -15.30 -4.27 17.67
#